data_AF-A0A349NE80-F1
#
_entry.id   AF-A0A349NE80-F1
#
_cell.length_a   1.000
_cell.length_b   1.000
_cell.length_c   1.000
_cell.angle_alpha   90.00
_cell.angle_beta   90.00
_cell.angle_gamma   90.00
#
_symmetry.space_group_name_H-M   'P 1'
#
loop_
_entity.id
_entity.type
_entity.pdbx_description
1 polymer ?
#
loop_
_entity_poly.entity_id
_entity_poly.type
_entity_poly.pdbx_seq_one_letter_code
_entity_poly.pdbx_strand_id
1 'polypeptide(L)' 'MEQIKNQKLAVTLSLHGAEMQSIKDAQGKEYLWDGDEKYWNRHSPILFPIVCG' A
#
# COMPACT_ATOMS: atom_id res chain seq x y z
N MET A 1 5.37 -8.95 -6.25
CA MET A 1 5.18 -8.10 -5.06
C MET A 1 6.45 -8.20 -4.25
N GLU A 2 6.88 -7.11 -3.66
CA GLU A 2 8.06 -7.06 -2.79
C GLU A 2 7.64 -6.77 -1.36
N GLN A 3 8.36 -7.33 -0.39
CA GLN A 3 8.09 -7.11 1.02
C GLN A 3 9.35 -6.67 1.75
N ILE A 4 9.23 -5.57 2.50
CA ILE A 4 10.29 -5.04 3.36
C ILE A 4 9.78 -5.10 4.79
N LYS A 5 10.57 -5.65 5.71
CA LYS A 5 10.17 -5.79 7.12
C LYS A 5 11.30 -5.45 8.08
N ASN A 6 10.91 -4.97 9.26
CA ASN A 6 11.79 -4.81 10.41
C ASN A 6 11.04 -5.24 11.69
N GLN A 7 11.61 -4.97 12.86
CA GLN A 7 11.03 -5.34 14.15
C GLN A 7 9.71 -4.61 14.49
N LYS A 8 9.40 -3.52 13.79
CA LYS A 8 8.23 -2.67 14.07
C LYS A 8 7.14 -2.81 13.02
N LEU A 9 7.52 -2.90 11.75
CA LEU A 9 6.61 -2.84 10.61
C LEU A 9 7.01 -3.86 9.52
N ALA A 10 6.00 -4.35 8.82
CA ALA A 10 6.13 -5.02 7.54
C ALA A 10 5.32 -4.25 6.49
N VAL A 11 5.95 -3.95 5.36
CA VAL A 11 5.32 -3.26 4.23
C VAL A 11 5.39 -4.12 2.98
N THR A 12 4.31 -4.13 2.21
CA THR A 12 4.21 -4.86 0.95
C THR A 12 3.92 -3.89 -0.19
N LEU A 13 4.61 -4.09 -1.31
CA LEU A 13 4.61 -3.20 -2.47
C LEU A 13 4.33 -4.00 -3.74
N SER A 14 3.52 -3.44 -4.63
CA SER A 14 3.41 -3.92 -6.00
C SER A 14 4.61 -3.41 -6.81
N LEU A 15 5.20 -4.27 -7.64
CA LEU A 15 6.21 -3.83 -8.61
C LEU A 15 5.57 -2.91 -9.68
N HIS A 16 4.27 -3.07 -9.92
CA HIS A 16 3.53 -2.18 -10.79
C HIS A 16 3.28 -0.85 -10.09
N GLY A 17 3.76 0.25 -10.67
CA GLY A 17 3.59 1.60 -10.14
C GLY A 17 4.25 1.84 -8.78
N ALA A 18 5.09 0.91 -8.29
CA ALA A 18 5.62 0.90 -6.93
C ALA A 18 4.53 1.12 -5.85
N GLU A 19 3.30 0.67 -6.11
CA GLU A 19 2.14 0.97 -5.27
C GLU A 19 2.22 0.18 -3.96
N MET A 20 2.14 0.89 -2.83
CA MET A 20 2.07 0.26 -1.53
C MET A 20 0.71 -0.43 -1.34
N GLN A 21 0.74 -1.68 -0.92
CA GLN A 21 -0.44 -2.55 -0.77
C GLN A 21 -0.77 -2.85 0.70
N SER A 22 0.21 -2.79 1.61
CA SER A 22 -0.01 -3.05 3.05
C SER A 22 1.09 -2.42 3.89
N ILE A 23 0.70 -1.93 5.08
CA ILE A 23 1.56 -1.47 6.16
C ILE A 23 1.03 -2.09 7.46
N LYS A 24 1.73 -3.10 7.96
CA LYS A 24 1.32 -3.83 9.16
C LYS A 24 2.32 -3.66 10.29
N ASP A 25 1.86 -3.37 11.49
CA ASP A 25 2.74 -3.38 12.67
C ASP A 25 3.01 -4.79 13.20
N ALA A 26 3.94 -4.88 14.15
CA ALA A 26 4.28 -6.12 14.84
C ALA A 26 3.09 -6.73 15.62
N GLN A 27 2.06 -5.95 15.94
CA GLN A 27 0.83 -6.37 16.59
C GLN A 27 -0.24 -6.84 15.59
N GLY A 28 0.03 -6.73 14.29
CA GLY A 28 -0.85 -7.16 13.21
C GLY A 28 -1.85 -6.12 12.73
N LYS A 29 -1.83 -4.89 13.26
CA LYS A 29 -2.70 -3.81 12.81
C LYS A 29 -2.32 -3.38 11.40
N GLU A 30 -3.28 -3.45 10.49
CA GLU A 30 -3.17 -2.90 9.14
C GLU A 30 -3.47 -1.40 9.16
N TYR A 31 -2.56 -0.59 8.62
CA TYR A 31 -2.70 0.86 8.57
C TYR A 31 -3.18 1.36 7.21
N LEU A 32 -2.93 0.60 6.15
CA LEU A 32 -3.35 0.99 4.82
C LEU A 32 -4.79 0.52 4.56
N TRP A 33 -5.54 1.32 3.81
CA TRP A 33 -6.84 0.91 3.27
C TRP A 33 -6.69 -0.38 2.45
N ASP A 34 -7.67 -1.28 2.53
CA ASP A 34 -7.61 -2.63 1.93
C ASP A 34 -7.99 -2.67 0.44
N GLY A 35 -8.37 -1.53 -0.14
CA GLY A 35 -8.74 -1.43 -1.54
C GLY A 35 -10.12 -2.01 -1.86
N ASP A 36 -11.05 -2.11 -0.89
CA ASP A 36 -12.40 -2.60 -1.15
C ASP A 36 -13.06 -1.81 -2.30
N GLU A 37 -13.28 -2.50 -3.42
CA GLU A 37 -13.78 -1.94 -4.67
C GLU A 37 -15.15 -1.28 -4.53
N LYS A 38 -15.94 -1.69 -3.53
CA LYS A 38 -17.23 -1.07 -3.22
C LYS A 38 -17.09 0.40 -2.85
N TYR A 39 -15.96 0.78 -2.24
CA TYR A 39 -15.70 2.13 -1.76
C TYR A 39 -14.60 2.81 -2.56
N TRP A 40 -13.44 2.15 -2.70
CA TRP A 40 -12.30 2.66 -3.45
C TRP A 40 -11.32 1.53 -3.77
N ASN A 41 -11.18 1.21 -5.06
CA ASN A 41 -10.40 0.07 -5.56
C ASN A 41 -8.88 0.31 -5.65
N ARG A 42 -8.34 1.31 -4.96
CA ARG A 42 -6.90 1.63 -4.97
C ARG A 42 -6.40 1.76 -3.54
N HIS A 43 -5.09 1.66 -3.39
CA HIS A 43 -4.42 1.77 -2.09
C HIS A 43 -3.65 3.09 -2.00
N SER A 44 -2.40 3.09 -2.45
CA SER A 44 -1.51 4.24 -2.40
C SER A 44 -0.83 4.47 -3.75
N PRO A 45 -1.59 4.89 -4.78
CA PRO A 45 -1.04 5.08 -6.11
C PRO A 45 -0.04 6.24 -6.14
N ILE A 46 1.06 6.06 -6.87
CA ILE A 46 1.99 7.15 -7.17
C ILE A 46 1.40 8.01 -8.29
N LEU A 47 1.26 9.31 -8.04
CA LEU A 47 0.71 10.27 -9.00
C LEU A 47 1.86 11.05 -9.65
N PHE A 48 2.22 10.68 -10.88
CA PHE A 48 3.27 11.32 -11.66
C PHE A 48 3.09 11.03 -13.16
N PRO A 49 3.43 11.96 -14.08
CA PRO A 49 3.91 13.33 -13.85
C PRO A 49 2.79 14.36 -13.63
N ILE A 50 1.54 13.97 -13.81
CA ILE A 50 0.36 14.85 -13.67
C ILE A 50 -0.50 14.34 -12.51
N VAL A 51 -1.07 15.28 -11.76
CA VAL A 51 -2.00 15.00 -10.65
C VAL A 51 -3.39 15.49 -11.06
N CYS A 52 -4.37 14.58 -11.03
CA CYS A 52 -5.76 14.76 -11.47
C CYS A 52 -5.92 15.05 -12.98
N GLY A 53 -6.91 14.38 -13.57
CA GLY A 53 -7.41 14.60 -14.93
C GLY A 53 -8.93 14.61 -14.92
#